data_AF-A0A1I7WN08-F1
#
_entry.id   AF-A0A1I7WN08-F1
#
_cell.length_a   1.000
_cell.length_b   1.000
_cell.length_c   1.000
_cell.angle_alpha   90.00
_cell.angle_beta   90.00
_cell.angle_gamma   90.00
#
_symmetry.space_group_name_H-M   'P 1'
#
loop_
_entity.id
_entity.type
_entity.pdbx_description
1 polymer ?
#
loop_
_entity_poly.entity_id
_entity_poly.type
_entity_poly.pdbx_seq_one_letter_code
_entity_poly.pdbx_strand_id
1 'polypeptide(L)' 'MTMTDAQEGLIVRCIQRLGEVCKDVRNAARIVGDPALQEKMEEVGAAIKRDIVFAASLYTSM' A
#
# COMPACT_ATOMS: atom_id res chain seq x y z
N MET A 1 -16.56 7.90 8.07
CA MET A 1 -16.11 6.65 8.73
C MET A 1 -17.35 5.89 9.16
N THR A 2 -18.04 5.23 8.22
CA THR A 2 -19.34 4.58 8.47
C THR A 2 -19.33 3.08 8.13
N MET A 3 -18.21 2.58 7.61
CA MET A 3 -18.04 1.19 7.19
C MET A 3 -17.46 0.31 8.30
N THR A 4 -16.81 0.91 9.30
CA THR A 4 -16.12 0.20 10.39
C THR A 4 -15.98 1.09 11.62
N ASP A 5 -15.91 0.48 12.80
CA ASP A 5 -15.62 1.14 14.08
C ASP A 5 -14.12 1.24 14.37
N ALA A 6 -13.26 0.80 13.43
CA ALA A 6 -11.81 0.89 13.58
C ALA A 6 -11.31 2.34 13.57
N GLN A 7 -10.32 2.63 14.41
CA GLN A 7 -9.69 3.94 14.49
C GLN A 7 -8.99 4.33 13.18
N GLU A 8 -9.05 5.61 12.82
CA GLU A 8 -8.51 6.17 11.58
C GLU A 8 -7.01 5.88 11.42
N GLY A 9 -6.25 6.05 12.51
CA GLY A 9 -4.82 5.78 12.52
C GLY A 9 -4.47 4.30 12.30
N LEU A 10 -5.34 3.39 12.75
CA LEU A 10 -5.19 1.96 12.48
C LEU A 10 -5.44 1.68 10.99
N ILE A 11 -6.49 2.27 10.42
CA ILE A 11 -6.82 2.13 8.99
C ILE A 11 -5.65 2.61 8.13
N VAL A 12 -5.10 3.79 8.40
CA VAL A 12 -3.94 4.33 7.68
C VAL A 12 -2.74 3.37 7.78
N ARG A 13 -2.41 2.90 8.98
CA ARG A 13 -1.29 1.98 9.20
C ARG A 13 -1.49 0.63 8.49
N CYS A 14 -2.72 0.12 8.49
CA CYS A 14 -3.07 -1.11 7.78
C CYS A 14 -2.88 -0.96 6.27
N ILE A 15 -3.31 0.15 5.67
CA ILE A 15 -3.13 0.39 4.23
C ILE A 15 -1.65 0.56 3.88
N GLN A 16 -0.88 1.29 4.70
CA GLN A 16 0.58 1.42 4.49
C GLN A 16 1.28 0.05 4.53
N ARG A 17 0.94 -0.80 5.51
CA ARG A 17 1.47 -2.17 5.61
C ARG A 17 1.05 -3.04 4.43
N LEU A 18 -0.19 -2.91 3.97
CA LEU A 18 -0.66 -3.60 2.77
C LEU A 18 0.19 -3.22 1.56
N GLY A 19 0.55 -1.94 1.41
CA GLY A 19 1.43 -1.48 0.34
C GLY A 19 2.82 -2.12 0.35
N GLU A 20 3.42 -2.28 1.53
CA GLU A 20 4.71 -2.99 1.66
C GLU A 20 4.56 -4.47 1.30
N VAL A 21 3.50 -5.14 1.76
CA VAL A 21 3.23 -6.54 1.41
C VAL A 21 3.03 -6.70 -0.11
N CYS A 22 2.29 -5.81 -0.77
CA CYS A 22 2.13 -5.85 -2.23
C CYS A 22 3.47 -5.72 -2.96
N LYS A 23 4.40 -4.90 -2.45
CA LYS A 23 5.74 -4.77 -3.02
C LYS A 23 6.56 -6.06 -2.88
N ASP A 24 6.47 -6.72 -1.73
CA ASP A 24 7.13 -8.00 -1.50
C ASP A 24 6.54 -9.11 -2.38
N VAL A 25 5.21 -9.18 -2.50
CA VAL A 25 4.52 -10.14 -3.37
C VAL A 25 4.86 -9.91 -4.84
N ARG A 26 4.94 -8.65 -5.30
CA ARG A 26 5.40 -8.33 -6.66
C ARG A 26 6.82 -8.84 -6.92
N ASN A 27 7.73 -8.67 -5.96
CA ASN A 27 9.10 -9.14 -6.08
C ASN A 27 9.16 -10.68 -6.11
N ALA A 28 8.34 -11.35 -5.29
CA ALA A 28 8.20 -12.81 -5.30
C ALA A 28 7.62 -13.31 -6.63
N ALA A 29 6.58 -12.65 -7.16
CA ALA A 29 5.97 -12.97 -8.45
C ALA A 29 7.00 -12.94 -9.59
N ARG A 30 7.87 -11.92 -9.59
CA ARG A 30 8.98 -11.81 -10.54
C ARG A 30 9.98 -12.97 -10.44
N ILE A 31 10.28 -13.46 -9.23
CA ILE A 31 11.19 -14.60 -9.02
C ILE A 31 10.53 -15.90 -9.47
N VAL A 32 9.23 -16.06 -9.21
CA VAL A 32 8.45 -17.23 -9.63
C VAL A 32 8.20 -17.25 -11.14
N GLY A 33 8.26 -16.09 -11.80
CA GLY A 33 8.00 -15.96 -13.24
C GLY A 33 6.52 -15.82 -13.57
N ASP A 34 5.71 -15.24 -12.66
CA ASP A 34 4.29 -14.93 -12.89
C ASP A 34 4.12 -13.43 -13.22
N PRO A 35 4.05 -13.05 -14.51
CA PRO A 35 3.92 -11.66 -14.92
C PRO A 35 2.55 -11.07 -14.60
N ALA A 36 1.48 -11.87 -14.61
CA ALA A 36 0.12 -11.39 -14.33
C ALA A 36 -0.02 -11.00 -12.85
N LEU A 37 0.59 -11.79 -11.94
CA LEU A 37 0.64 -11.44 -10.53
C LEU A 37 1.50 -10.20 -10.29
N GLN A 38 2.61 -10.05 -11.01
CA GLN A 38 3.46 -8.87 -10.91
C GLN A 38 2.71 -7.58 -11.30
N GLU A 39 2.05 -7.58 -12.46
CA GLU A 39 1.27 -6.44 -12.97
C GLU A 39 0.12 -6.08 -12.01
N LYS A 40 -0.62 -7.10 -11.54
CA LYS A 40 -1.71 -6.90 -10.57
C LYS A 40 -1.23 -6.23 -9.27
N MET A 41 -0.06 -6.61 -8.75
CA MET A 41 0.49 -5.98 -7.55
C MET A 41 0.94 -4.54 -7.79
N GLU A 42 1.38 -4.22 -9.01
CA GLU A 42 1.72 -2.85 -9.41
C GLU A 42 0.47 -1.96 -9.51
N GLU A 43 -0.60 -2.46 -10.13
CA GLU A 43 -1.90 -1.77 -10.19
C GLU A 43 -2.46 -1.49 -8.79
N VAL A 44 -2.43 -2.48 -7.89
CA VAL A 44 -2.87 -2.32 -6.50
C VAL A 44 -2.04 -1.23 -5.81
N GLY A 45 -0.72 -1.25 -5.99
CA GLY A 45 0.17 -0.23 -5.42
C GLY A 45 -0.16 1.19 -5.88
N ALA A 46 -0.51 1.37 -7.15
CA ALA A 46 -0.95 2.66 -7.70
C ALA A 46 -2.35 3.06 -7.20
N ALA A 47 -3.24 2.08 -7.00
CA ALA A 47 -4.60 2.34 -6.54
C ALA A 47 -4.67 2.80 -5.08
N ILE A 48 -3.79 2.28 -4.21
CA ILE A 48 -3.81 2.59 -2.77
C ILE A 48 -2.97 3.81 -2.38
N LYS A 49 -1.98 4.22 -3.20
CA LYS A 49 -1.11 5.37 -2.93
C LYS A 49 -1.82 6.70 -3.16
N ARG A 50 -2.60 7.16 -2.18
CA ARG A 50 -3.41 8.39 -2.28
C ARG A 50 -3.47 9.16 -0.96
N ASP A 51 -3.50 10.49 -1.09
CA ASP A 51 -3.87 11.47 -0.07
C ASP A 51 -3.21 11.24 1.31
N ILE A 52 -4.03 11.28 2.36
CA ILE A 52 -3.64 11.24 3.76
C ILE A 52 -2.90 9.96 4.15
N VAL A 53 -3.09 8.86 3.41
CA VAL A 53 -2.46 7.57 3.72
C VAL A 53 -0.95 7.60 3.45
N PHE A 54 -0.52 8.39 2.47
CA PHE A 54 0.89 8.52 2.06
C PHE A 54 1.38 9.97 2.10
N ALA A 55 0.75 10.81 2.93
CA ALA A 55 1.19 12.18 3.14
C ALA A 55 2.63 12.22 3.69
N ALA A 56 3.41 13.19 3.23
CA ALA A 56 4.79 13.36 3.68
C ALA A 56 4.84 13.69 5.18
N SER A 57 5.94 13.28 5.83
CA SER A 57 6.19 13.68 7.22
C SER A 57 6.33 15.19 7.30
N LEU A 58 5.76 15.80 8.34
CA LEU A 58 5.89 17.22 8.60
C LEU A 58 7.32 17.61 9.04
N TYR A 59 8.16 16.64 9.36
CA TYR A 59 9.57 16.84 9.74
C TYR A 59 10.53 16.79 8.54
N THR A 60 10.07 16.45 7.33
CA THR A 60 10.93 16.35 6.14
C THR A 60 10.92 17.59 5.26
N SER A 61 10.17 18.63 5.64
CA SER A 61 10.04 19.90 4.91
C SER A 61 10.68 21.08 5.65
N MET A 62 11.83 20.84 6.30
CA MET A 62 12.68 21.89 6.87
C MET A 62 13.82 22.23 5.91
#